data_AF-A0A834UFB2-F1
#
_entry.id   AF-A0A834UFB2-F1
#
_cell.length_a   1.000
_cell.length_b   1.000
_cell.length_c   1.000
_cell.angle_alpha   90.00
_cell.angle_beta   90.00
_cell.angle_gamma   90.00
#
_symmetry.space_group_name_H-M   'P 1'
#
loop_
_entity.id
_entity.type
_entity.pdbx_description
1 polymer ?
#
loop_
_entity_poly.entity_id
_entity_poly.type
_entity_poly.pdbx_seq_one_letter_code
_entity_poly.pdbx_strand_id
1 'polypeptide(L)'
;MSTFKPSDSKKEEFRKYLERAGVMDALTKVLVSLYEETEKPNDALEYIRKNLGDITENGLEIDTLKKELDDARAKINELREKLVKYEVDETND
;
A
#
# COMPACT_ATOMS: atom_id res chain seq x y z
N MET A 1 13.53 32.92 -20.31
CA MET A 1 12.95 31.60 -19.98
C MET A 1 11.78 31.85 -19.03
N SER A 2 10.56 31.52 -19.44
CA SER A 2 9.36 31.80 -18.64
C SER A 2 9.25 30.81 -17.49
N THR A 3 9.45 31.29 -16.27
CA THR A 3 9.22 30.52 -15.04
C THR A 3 7.73 30.27 -14.91
N PHE A 4 7.26 29.10 -15.37
CA PHE A 4 5.88 28.66 -15.13
C PHE A 4 5.71 28.48 -13.62
N LYS A 5 5.08 29.45 -12.95
CA LYS A 5 4.58 29.28 -11.59
C LYS A 5 3.29 28.48 -11.71
N PRO A 6 3.25 27.19 -11.33
CA PRO A 6 1.98 26.49 -11.25
C PRO A 6 1.10 27.25 -10.26
N SER A 7 -0.17 27.47 -10.61
CA SER A 7 -1.15 28.01 -9.69
C SER A 7 -1.22 27.11 -8.45
N ASP A 8 -1.48 27.71 -7.28
CA ASP A 8 -1.45 26.96 -6.01
C ASP A 8 -2.43 25.78 -6.01
N SER A 9 -3.53 25.87 -6.78
CA SER A 9 -4.47 24.77 -7.03
C SER A 9 -3.81 23.54 -7.70
N LYS A 10 -2.94 23.74 -8.71
CA LYS A 10 -2.23 22.64 -9.39
C LYS A 10 -1.21 21.97 -8.47
N LYS A 11 -0.57 22.73 -7.58
CA LYS A 11 0.37 22.19 -6.59
C LYS A 11 -0.36 21.35 -5.55
N GLU A 12 -1.50 21.83 -5.08
CA GLU A 12 -2.34 21.12 -4.10
C GLU A 12 -2.89 19.82 -4.67
N GLU A 13 -3.38 19.84 -5.91
CA GLU A 13 -3.83 18.63 -6.61
C GLU A 13 -2.71 17.59 -6.76
N PHE A 14 -1.51 18.04 -7.15
CA PHE A 14 -0.35 17.17 -7.26
C PHE A 14 0.05 16.58 -5.90
N ARG A 15 0.02 17.38 -4.83
CA ARG A 15 0.28 16.90 -3.48
C ARG A 15 -0.72 15.82 -3.05
N LYS A 16 -2.02 16.07 -3.24
CA LYS A 16 -3.08 15.10 -2.94
C LYS A 16 -2.93 13.82 -3.74
N TYR A 17 -2.50 13.91 -5.00
CA TYR A 17 -2.20 12.74 -5.81
C TYR A 17 -1.06 11.91 -5.20
N LEU A 18 0.06 12.54 -4.81
CA LEU A 18 1.18 11.84 -4.18
C LEU A 18 0.81 11.21 -2.83
N GLU A 19 -0.03 11.89 -2.05
CA GLU A 19 -0.56 11.35 -0.78
C GLU A 19 -1.48 10.15 -1.04
N ARG A 20 -2.44 10.26 -1.97
CA ARG A 20 -3.35 9.15 -2.34
C ARG A 20 -2.62 7.96 -2.94
N ALA A 21 -1.56 8.19 -3.71
CA ALA A 21 -0.74 7.15 -4.31
C ALA A 21 0.28 6.54 -3.33
N GLY A 22 0.34 7.02 -2.08
CA GLY A 22 1.24 6.48 -1.05
C GLY A 22 2.71 6.89 -1.20
N VAL A 23 3.05 7.76 -2.15
CA VAL A 23 4.43 8.20 -2.41
C VAL A 23 5.01 8.94 -1.20
N MET A 24 4.19 9.79 -0.56
CA MET A 24 4.62 10.55 0.62
C MET A 24 4.93 9.64 1.80
N ASP A 25 4.15 8.59 2.00
CA ASP A 25 4.35 7.60 3.07
C ASP A 25 5.62 6.77 2.82
N ALA A 26 5.82 6.30 1.59
CA ALA A 26 7.03 5.57 1.20
C ALA A 26 8.31 6.40 1.40
N LEU A 27 8.32 7.66 0.95
CA LEU A 27 9.44 8.58 1.15
C LEU A 27 9.70 8.83 2.64
N THR A 28 8.64 9.02 3.43
CA THR A 28 8.75 9.22 4.88
C THR A 28 9.39 8.02 5.56
N LYS A 29 8.96 6.80 5.23
CA LYS A 29 9.53 5.56 5.78
C LYS A 29 11.02 5.43 5.47
N VAL A 30 11.43 5.63 4.21
CA VAL A 30 12.86 5.55 3.85
C VAL A 30 13.70 6.58 4.61
N LEU A 31 13.22 7.80 4.74
CA LEU A 31 13.93 8.85 5.46
C LEU A 31 14.02 8.57 6.97
N VAL A 32 12.96 8.01 7.56
CA VAL A 32 12.97 7.55 8.96
C VAL A 32 13.97 6.41 9.12
N SER A 33 13.95 5.40 8.26
CA SER A 33 14.93 4.30 8.32
C SER A 33 16.36 4.79 8.16
N LEU A 34 16.61 5.73 7.23
CA LEU A 34 17.92 6.37 7.09
C LEU A 34 18.30 7.19 8.34
N TYR A 35 17.33 7.83 9.00
CA TYR A 35 17.55 8.57 10.25
C TYR A 35 17.83 7.64 11.44
N GLU A 36 17.22 6.46 11.49
CA GLU A 36 17.41 5.47 12.55
C GLU A 36 18.70 4.65 12.37
N GLU A 37 19.29 4.64 11.17
CA GLU A 37 20.53 3.91 10.92
C GLU A 37 21.66 4.34 11.86
N THR A 38 22.26 3.34 12.53
CA THR A 38 23.29 3.54 13.55
C THR A 38 24.61 4.00 12.94
N GLU A 39 24.96 3.46 11.77
CA GLU A 39 26.04 3.94 10.93
C GLU A 39 25.47 4.55 9.66
N LYS A 40 25.60 5.87 9.50
CA LYS A 40 25.08 6.54 8.31
C LYS A 40 25.83 6.05 7.08
N PRO A 41 25.12 5.61 6.03
CA PRO A 41 25.77 5.18 4.81
C PRO A 41 26.56 6.35 4.20
N ASN A 42 27.74 6.06 3.67
CA ASN A 42 28.57 7.05 3.00
C ASN A 42 27.86 7.66 1.77
N ASP A 43 26.98 6.88 1.12
CA ASP A 43 26.11 7.33 0.05
C ASP A 43 24.62 7.21 0.46
N ALA A 44 24.07 8.31 0.95
CA ALA A 44 22.67 8.40 1.32
C ALA A 44 21.72 8.29 0.11
N LEU A 45 22.13 8.71 -1.08
CA LEU A 45 21.30 8.64 -2.28
C LEU A 45 21.15 7.20 -2.77
N GLU A 46 22.24 6.43 -2.72
CA GLU A 46 22.20 5.00 -3.04
C GLU A 46 21.30 4.24 -2.05
N TYR A 47 21.42 4.54 -0.75
CA TYR A 47 20.55 3.96 0.28
C TYR A 47 19.08 4.24 -0.03
N ILE A 48 18.72 5.50 -0.31
CA ILE A 48 17.36 5.91 -0.62
C ILE A 48 16.86 5.15 -1.86
N ARG A 49 17.65 5.09 -2.94
CA ARG A 49 17.27 4.40 -4.18
C ARG A 49 16.97 2.92 -3.95
N LYS A 50 17.81 2.23 -3.18
CA LYS A 50 17.64 0.80 -2.88
C LYS A 50 16.40 0.56 -2.03
N ASN A 51 16.24 1.31 -0.94
CA ASN A 51 15.13 1.13 -0.01
C ASN A 51 13.77 1.54 -0.61
N LEU A 52 13.73 2.56 -1.47
CA LEU A 52 12.52 2.87 -2.23
C LEU A 52 12.12 1.74 -3.18
N GLY A 53 13.09 1.14 -3.89
CA GLY A 53 12.84 -0.01 -4.76
C GLY A 53 12.22 -1.18 -3.99
N ASP A 54 12.79 -1.50 -2.83
CA ASP A 54 12.32 -2.57 -1.96
C ASP A 54 10.90 -2.29 -1.43
N ILE A 55 10.60 -1.04 -1.03
CA ILE A 55 9.25 -0.64 -0.60
C ILE A 55 8.24 -0.75 -1.75
N THR A 56 8.63 -0.43 -2.99
CA THR A 56 7.72 -0.53 -4.13
C THR A 56 7.42 -1.97 -4.52
N GLU A 57 8.39 -2.87 -4.47
CA GLU A 57 8.20 -4.29 -4.76
C GLU A 57 7.36 -4.96 -3.67
N ASN A 58 7.72 -4.76 -2.40
CA ASN A 58 6.97 -5.29 -1.26
C ASN A 58 5.56 -4.67 -1.16
N GLY A 59 5.38 -3.41 -1.54
CA GLY A 59 4.08 -2.73 -1.54
C GLY A 59 3.09 -3.38 -2.51
N LEU A 60 3.54 -3.72 -3.71
CA LEU A 60 2.71 -4.42 -4.71
C LEU A 60 2.34 -5.83 -4.25
N GLU A 61 3.27 -6.53 -3.60
CA GLU A 61 3.03 -7.85 -3.03
C GLU A 61 2.02 -7.78 -1.89
N ILE A 62 2.15 -6.80 -0.99
CA ILE A 62 1.21 -6.57 0.12
C ILE A 62 -0.20 -6.29 -0.39
N ASP A 63 -0.36 -5.45 -1.42
CA ASP A 63 -1.67 -5.13 -1.98
C ASP A 63 -2.30 -6.35 -2.67
N THR A 64 -1.49 -7.16 -3.34
CA THR A 64 -1.92 -8.43 -3.94
C THR A 64 -2.39 -9.40 -2.85
N LEU A 65 -1.59 -9.60 -1.80
CA LEU A 65 -1.92 -10.46 -0.67
C LEU A 65 -3.18 -9.99 0.08
N LYS A 66 -3.39 -8.68 0.26
CA LYS A 66 -4.63 -8.14 0.86
C LYS A 66 -5.85 -8.49 0.03
N LYS A 67 -5.75 -8.34 -1.30
CA LYS A 67 -6.85 -8.69 -2.20
C LYS A 67 -7.18 -10.18 -2.13
N GLU A 68 -6.16 -11.04 -2.17
CA GLU A 68 -6.35 -12.48 -2.04
C GLU A 68 -6.99 -12.87 -0.70
N LEU A 69 -6.60 -12.20 0.38
CA LEU A 69 -7.16 -12.41 1.71
C LEU A 69 -8.64 -12.00 1.79
N ASP A 70 -9.02 -10.88 1.17
CA ASP A 70 -10.40 -10.43 1.11
C ASP A 70 -11.26 -11.38 0.24
N ASP A 71 -10.74 -11.83 -0.91
CA ASP A 71 -11.41 -12.80 -1.77
C ASP A 71 -11.60 -14.15 -1.04
N ALA A 72 -10.59 -14.63 -0.31
CA ALA A 72 -10.68 -15.85 0.49
C ALA A 72 -11.71 -15.72 1.62
N ARG A 73 -11.75 -14.57 2.31
CA ARG A 73 -12.75 -14.27 3.35
C ARG A 73 -14.16 -14.25 2.78
N ALA A 74 -14.37 -13.62 1.62
CA ALA A 74 -15.64 -13.62 0.93
C ALA A 74 -16.09 -15.05 0.59
N LYS A 75 -15.17 -15.89 0.10
CA LYS A 75 -15.46 -17.30 -0.20
C LYS A 75 -15.82 -18.11 1.05
N ILE A 76 -15.12 -17.91 2.15
CA ILE A 76 -15.43 -18.55 3.43
C ILE A 76 -16.83 -18.18 3.89
N ASN A 77 -17.21 -16.91 3.80
CA ASN A 77 -18.56 -16.46 4.18
C ASN A 77 -19.63 -17.10 3.28
N GLU A 78 -19.43 -17.11 1.96
CA GLU A 78 -20.37 -17.75 1.01
C GLU A 78 -20.55 -19.24 1.32
N LEU A 79 -19.46 -19.96 1.59
CA LEU A 79 -19.51 -21.39 1.91
C LEU A 79 -20.17 -21.65 3.26
N ARG A 80 -19.93 -20.80 4.26
CA ARG A 80 -20.60 -20.88 5.58
C ARG A 80 -22.11 -20.68 5.45
N GLU A 81 -22.55 -19.71 4.66
CA GLU A 81 -23.98 -19.50 4.41
C GLU A 81 -24.63 -20.71 3.72
N LYS A 82 -23.95 -21.32 2.75
CA LYS A 82 -24.43 -22.55 2.10
C LYS A 82 -24.54 -23.71 3.08
N LEU A 83 -23.51 -23.92 3.92
CA LEU A 83 -23.51 -24.96 4.95
C LEU A 83 -24.71 -24.83 5.90
N VAL A 84 -24.95 -23.62 6.42
CA VAL A 84 -26.10 -23.35 7.29
C VAL A 84 -27.42 -23.68 6.58
N LYS A 85 -27.54 -23.35 5.28
CA LYS A 85 -28.72 -23.67 4.49
C LYS A 85 -28.96 -25.18 4.37
N TYR A 86 -27.90 -25.94 4.08
CA TYR A 86 -27.99 -27.39 3.95
C TYR A 86 -28.35 -28.07 5.28
N GLU A 87 -27.76 -27.63 6.40
CA GLU A 87 -28.08 -28.18 7.73
C GLU A 87 -29.55 -27.91 8.12
N VAL A 88 -30.10 -26.75 7.74
CA VAL A 88 -31.52 -26.43 8.00
C VAL A 88 -32.45 -27.29 7.16
N ASP A 89 -32.13 -27.56 5.89
CA ASP A 89 -32.93 -28.44 5.03
C ASP A 89 -32.88 -29.90 5.51
N GLU A 90 -31.74 -30.38 6.04
CA GLU A 90 -31.59 -31.75 6.57
C GLU A 90 -32.33 -31.97 7.91
N THR A 91 -32.56 -30.91 8.70
CA THR A 91 -33.32 -30.99 9.97
C THR A 91 -34.84 -30.86 9.80
N ASN A 92 -35.32 -30.47 8.62
CA ASN A 92 -36.74 -30.25 8.32
C ASN A 92 -37.41 -31.38 7.53
N ASP A 93 -36.67 -32.45 7.18
CA ASP A 93 -37.15 -33.71 6.58
C ASP A 93 -37.11 -34.84 7.63
#